data_AF-C4JPU6-F1
#
_entry.id   AF-C4JPU6-F1
#
_cell.length_a   1.000
_cell.length_b   1.000
_cell.length_c   1.000
_cell.angle_alpha   90.00
_cell.angle_beta   90.00
_cell.angle_gamma   90.00
#
_symmetry.space_group_name_H-M   'P 1'
#
loop_
_entity.id
_entity.type
_entity.pdbx_description
1 polymer ?
#
loop_
_entity_poly.entity_id
_entity_poly.type
_entity_poly.pdbx_seq_one_letter_code
_entity_poly.pdbx_strand_id
1 'polypeptide(L)'
;MPSHSGPFGQVIEYIEDRLYLASFSSPPDEHSPLPFRAPPPKSPSKRRSAVPANAARSIQPVYFNVDDVVLYNAFHADFGPLHIGHLYRFAVLFHDILGSPETKDRPVVLWTKPDSRNRANIACLVACYMVLIQSWPPHLALAPIAQADPPYMPFRDAGYSQADFILTIQDVVYGVWKAKEEALCGLKEFSLEEYEKYERVDMGDFNWVTPQFLAFASPQYEPIAPVPQNSPEFAALPSSISEVYASKLPVPFKNVLTHFASRNIGLVVRLNSELYSPSYFTALGIHHIDMIFEDGTCPPLPLVRRFIKLAHDMIARNKGIAVHCKAGLGRTGCLIGAYLIYRYGFTANEVIAFMRFMRPGMVVGPQQHWLHMNQNSFREWWFEDTIKEKLMASVPVTPGRTSSKHRLNGNSQTATPPNGHQSKRLALGEIDNNEASPGGCADENLPAPTPGQPRKSHRKDSRHHPYARAVSGNLGVEGDGSAQSMRTKLKNASRRLPDHSDNDSDRRGVASPRTPGRSASHRSINSSVAGTPNIHEDVENWVEGVNKIKSPSTSKSGSGVLGVSKSTQ
;
A
#
# COMPACT_ATOMS: atom_id res chain seq x y z
N MET A 1 11.50 -29.15 9.66
CA MET A 1 12.60 -28.85 10.60
C MET A 1 12.14 -29.22 12.00
N PRO A 2 12.91 -29.99 12.80
CA PRO A 2 12.52 -30.30 14.17
C PRO A 2 12.74 -29.07 15.07
N SER A 3 11.66 -28.50 15.63
CA SER A 3 11.71 -27.49 16.68
C SER A 3 11.94 -28.19 18.02
N HIS A 4 13.10 -27.98 18.64
CA HIS A 4 13.36 -28.47 20.00
C HIS A 4 12.91 -27.42 21.02
N SER A 5 11.83 -27.70 21.77
CA SER A 5 11.33 -26.88 22.88
C SER A 5 12.02 -27.29 24.19
N GLY A 6 13.17 -26.68 24.46
CA GLY A 6 13.82 -26.76 25.76
C GLY A 6 13.36 -25.64 26.72
N PRO A 7 13.90 -25.57 27.95
CA PRO A 7 13.76 -24.39 28.83
C PRO A 7 14.42 -23.12 28.25
N PHE A 8 15.13 -23.29 27.12
CA PHE A 8 15.68 -22.27 26.24
C PHE A 8 14.79 -22.24 24.99
N GLY A 9 14.40 -21.05 24.51
CA GLY A 9 13.40 -20.89 23.47
C GLY A 9 13.78 -21.48 22.10
N GLN A 10 12.99 -21.14 21.08
CA GLN A 10 13.08 -21.76 19.75
C GLN A 10 14.40 -21.39 19.05
N VAL A 11 15.13 -22.39 18.56
CA VAL A 11 16.29 -22.20 17.67
C VAL A 11 15.95 -22.70 16.27
N ILE A 12 16.16 -21.84 15.27
CA ILE A 12 15.87 -22.07 13.86
C ILE A 12 17.19 -22.00 13.10
N GLU A 13 17.50 -23.06 12.36
CA GLU A 13 18.60 -23.06 11.40
C GLU A 13 18.17 -22.34 10.12
N TYR A 14 18.88 -21.25 9.79
CA TYR A 14 18.56 -20.41 8.65
C TYR A 14 19.52 -20.67 7.49
N ILE A 15 20.83 -20.75 7.78
CA ILE A 15 21.87 -21.24 6.87
C ILE A 15 22.62 -22.33 7.62
N GLU A 16 22.67 -23.52 7.03
CA GLU A 16 23.34 -24.70 7.59
C GLU A 16 24.75 -24.38 8.08
N ASP A 17 25.02 -24.73 9.33
CA ASP A 17 26.29 -24.53 10.05
C ASP A 17 26.81 -23.07 10.12
N ARG A 18 26.01 -22.08 9.71
CA ARG A 18 26.46 -20.68 9.63
C ARG A 18 25.58 -19.66 10.33
N LEU A 19 24.28 -19.69 10.11
CA LEU A 19 23.35 -18.70 10.66
C LEU A 19 22.16 -19.36 11.32
N TYR A 20 21.97 -19.04 12.59
CA TYR A 20 20.85 -19.49 13.40
C TYR A 20 20.06 -18.29 13.93
N LEU A 21 18.74 -18.43 13.98
CA LEU A 21 17.84 -17.51 14.65
C LEU A 21 17.32 -18.16 15.93
N ALA A 22 17.50 -17.53 17.08
CA ALA A 22 17.11 -18.10 18.36
C ALA A 22 16.23 -17.15 19.19
N SER A 23 15.46 -17.70 20.13
CA SER A 23 14.83 -16.92 21.19
C SER A 23 15.25 -17.40 22.57
N PHE A 24 15.68 -16.47 23.43
CA PHE A 24 16.14 -16.81 24.79
C PHE A 24 15.57 -15.84 25.83
N SER A 25 15.16 -16.39 26.99
CA SER A 25 14.63 -15.60 28.12
C SER A 25 15.71 -14.84 28.88
N SER A 26 16.96 -15.28 28.78
CA SER A 26 18.15 -14.66 29.35
C SER A 26 19.27 -14.63 28.30
N PRO A 27 20.27 -13.74 28.44
CA PRO A 27 21.43 -13.74 27.54
C PRO A 27 22.06 -15.15 27.46
N PRO A 28 22.31 -15.66 26.24
CA PRO A 28 22.92 -16.97 26.06
C PRO A 28 24.39 -16.95 26.47
N ASP A 29 24.87 -18.10 26.93
CA ASP A 29 26.23 -18.39 27.33
C ASP A 29 26.82 -19.56 26.51
N GLU A 30 28.06 -19.94 26.82
CA GLU A 30 28.76 -21.05 26.15
C GLU A 30 28.07 -22.42 26.33
N HIS A 31 27.14 -22.53 27.28
CA HIS A 31 26.39 -23.74 27.60
C HIS A 31 24.99 -23.77 26.97
N SER A 32 24.60 -22.69 26.29
CA SER A 32 23.29 -22.56 25.68
C SER A 32 23.14 -23.55 24.52
N PRO A 33 22.06 -24.35 24.49
CA PRO A 33 21.96 -25.48 23.57
C PRO A 33 21.81 -25.02 22.12
N LEU A 34 22.61 -25.61 21.22
CA LEU A 34 22.38 -25.59 19.78
C LEU A 34 21.91 -26.98 19.34
N PRO A 35 20.60 -27.17 19.04
CA PRO A 35 20.02 -28.50 18.82
C PRO A 35 20.53 -29.19 17.53
N PHE A 36 21.13 -28.45 16.60
CA PHE A 36 21.50 -28.99 15.28
C PHE A 36 22.91 -29.57 15.20
N ARG A 37 23.70 -29.51 16.28
CA ARG A 37 25.02 -30.15 16.30
C ARG A 37 24.89 -31.63 16.64
N ALA A 38 24.75 -32.47 15.62
CA ALA A 38 24.88 -33.91 15.81
C ALA A 38 26.28 -34.22 16.39
N PRO A 39 26.41 -35.01 17.46
CA PRO A 39 27.71 -35.55 17.84
C PRO A 39 28.23 -36.39 16.65
N PRO A 40 29.54 -36.35 16.33
CA PRO A 40 30.08 -37.12 15.21
C PRO A 40 29.69 -38.59 15.35
N PRO A 41 29.35 -39.29 14.26
CA PRO A 41 28.90 -40.67 14.33
C PRO A 41 30.01 -41.49 14.98
N LYS A 42 29.71 -42.11 16.13
CA LYS A 42 30.59 -43.11 16.73
C LYS A 42 30.60 -44.31 15.79
N SER A 43 31.58 -44.38 14.88
CA SER A 43 31.82 -45.58 14.10
C SER A 43 31.99 -46.75 15.07
N PRO A 44 31.27 -47.87 14.90
CA PRO A 44 31.41 -49.02 15.78
C PRO A 44 32.71 -49.72 15.39
N SER A 45 33.84 -49.31 15.98
CA SER A 45 35.08 -50.06 15.83
C SER A 45 35.60 -50.57 17.16
N LYS A 46 35.81 -51.88 17.15
CA LYS A 46 36.47 -52.74 18.13
C LYS A 46 37.57 -52.01 18.92
N ARG A 47 37.33 -51.96 20.24
CA ARG A 47 38.29 -52.16 21.34
C ARG A 47 39.76 -52.29 20.90
N ARG A 48 40.46 -51.16 20.71
CA ARG A 48 41.93 -51.08 20.77
C ARG A 48 42.36 -49.77 21.42
N SER A 49 43.15 -49.93 22.49
CA SER A 49 44.10 -49.00 23.12
C SER A 49 43.78 -47.51 23.08
N ALA A 50 43.54 -46.96 24.26
CA ALA A 50 43.41 -45.54 24.56
C ALA A 50 44.63 -44.73 24.06
N VAL A 51 44.47 -44.12 22.90
CA VAL A 51 45.11 -42.84 22.57
C VAL A 51 44.13 -41.77 23.06
N PRO A 52 44.55 -40.70 23.75
CA PRO A 52 43.64 -39.62 24.06
C PRO A 52 43.13 -39.06 22.73
N ALA A 53 41.87 -39.36 22.42
CA ALA A 53 41.17 -38.69 21.33
C ALA A 53 41.25 -37.20 21.64
N ASN A 54 41.92 -36.43 20.79
CA ASN A 54 41.74 -35.00 20.76
C ASN A 54 40.23 -34.80 20.64
N ALA A 55 39.59 -34.42 21.75
CA ALA A 55 38.20 -34.02 21.78
C ALA A 55 38.07 -32.97 20.68
N ALA A 56 37.27 -33.26 19.64
CA ALA A 56 36.94 -32.28 18.63
C ALA A 56 36.45 -31.05 19.39
N ARG A 57 37.26 -29.97 19.37
CA ARG A 57 36.95 -28.75 20.12
C ARG A 57 35.54 -28.35 19.69
N SER A 58 34.62 -28.31 20.65
CA SER A 58 33.28 -27.80 20.42
C SER A 58 33.44 -26.35 19.95
N ILE A 59 33.43 -26.14 18.63
CA ILE A 59 33.39 -24.81 18.01
C ILE A 59 32.22 -24.07 18.66
N GLN A 60 32.52 -23.09 19.49
CA GLN A 60 31.50 -22.34 20.21
C GLN A 60 30.79 -21.39 19.25
N PRO A 61 29.47 -21.23 19.33
CA PRO A 61 28.79 -20.19 18.57
C PRO A 61 29.19 -18.78 19.02
N VAL A 62 28.91 -17.80 18.15
CA VAL A 62 28.94 -16.38 18.49
C VAL A 62 27.50 -15.89 18.57
N TYR A 63 27.09 -15.43 19.75
CA TYR A 63 25.76 -14.89 19.97
C TYR A 63 25.76 -13.37 19.83
N PHE A 64 24.76 -12.83 19.15
CA PHE A 64 24.51 -11.40 19.13
C PHE A 64 23.02 -11.09 19.11
N ASN A 65 22.66 -9.91 19.60
CA ASN A 65 21.29 -9.44 19.72
C ASN A 65 21.22 -8.03 19.14
N VAL A 66 20.06 -7.66 18.61
CA VAL A 66 19.81 -6.32 18.07
C VAL A 66 18.58 -5.64 18.67
N ASP A 67 17.92 -6.26 19.66
CA ASP A 67 16.67 -5.76 20.25
C ASP A 67 16.83 -4.37 20.85
N ASP A 68 17.98 -4.08 21.47
CA ASP A 68 18.27 -2.78 22.09
C ASP A 68 18.86 -1.76 21.10
N VAL A 69 19.16 -2.19 19.86
CA VAL A 69 19.76 -1.35 18.80
C VAL A 69 18.72 -0.94 17.76
N VAL A 70 17.83 -1.85 17.36
CA VAL A 70 16.78 -1.61 16.36
C VAL A 70 15.42 -1.49 17.03
N LEU A 71 15.10 -0.28 17.49
CA LEU A 71 13.87 0.01 18.21
C LEU A 71 12.78 0.56 17.28
N TYR A 72 11.64 -0.15 17.23
CA TYR A 72 10.46 0.36 16.53
C TYR A 72 9.77 1.44 17.36
N ASN A 73 9.61 2.64 16.79
CA ASN A 73 8.87 3.73 17.41
C ASN A 73 7.37 3.60 17.09
N ALA A 74 6.59 3.11 18.05
CA ALA A 74 5.16 2.88 17.88
C ALA A 74 4.34 4.19 17.89
N PHE A 75 3.41 4.32 16.94
CA PHE A 75 2.42 5.40 16.98
C PHE A 75 1.34 5.13 18.04
N HIS A 76 0.92 3.87 18.14
CA HIS A 76 -0.05 3.42 19.14
C HIS A 76 0.27 1.98 19.58
N ALA A 77 -0.41 0.99 19.00
CA ALA A 77 -0.24 -0.43 19.33
C ALA A 77 0.49 -1.22 18.23
N ASP A 78 0.84 -0.56 17.13
CA ASP A 78 1.74 -1.07 16.10
C ASP A 78 3.13 -1.33 16.69
N PHE A 79 3.77 -2.41 16.24
CA PHE A 79 5.06 -2.85 16.77
C PHE A 79 6.08 -3.15 15.66
N GLY A 80 5.68 -3.02 14.40
CA GLY A 80 6.47 -3.42 13.25
C GLY A 80 5.66 -3.39 11.94
N PRO A 81 6.26 -3.83 10.82
CA PRO A 81 7.63 -4.35 10.73
C PRO A 81 8.69 -3.26 10.91
N LEU A 82 9.93 -3.66 11.23
CA LEU A 82 11.08 -2.77 11.18
C LEU A 82 11.30 -2.25 9.74
N HIS A 83 11.53 -0.95 9.61
CA HIS A 83 11.71 -0.27 8.31
C HIS A 83 13.13 -0.40 7.74
N ILE A 84 13.32 0.09 6.50
CA ILE A 84 14.57 -0.01 5.74
C ILE A 84 15.82 0.53 6.47
N GLY A 85 15.70 1.64 7.22
CA GLY A 85 16.80 2.14 8.05
C GLY A 85 17.29 1.13 9.09
N HIS A 86 16.39 0.40 9.75
CA HIS A 86 16.75 -0.68 10.66
C HIS A 86 17.43 -1.83 9.95
N LEU A 87 16.95 -2.21 8.76
CA LEU A 87 17.59 -3.23 7.93
C LEU A 87 19.02 -2.84 7.57
N TYR A 88 19.25 -1.57 7.22
CA TYR A 88 20.58 -1.06 6.89
C TYR A 88 21.52 -1.18 8.10
N ARG A 89 21.11 -0.71 9.28
CA ARG A 89 21.89 -0.83 10.53
C ARG A 89 22.19 -2.28 10.87
N PHE A 90 21.18 -3.15 10.76
CA PHE A 90 21.35 -4.58 10.96
C PHE A 90 22.36 -5.18 9.97
N ALA A 91 22.29 -4.82 8.69
CA ALA A 91 23.19 -5.35 7.67
C ALA A 91 24.65 -4.97 7.95
N VAL A 92 24.92 -3.72 8.32
CA VAL A 92 26.27 -3.26 8.70
C VAL A 92 26.79 -4.06 9.88
N LEU A 93 26.02 -4.11 10.98
CA LEU A 93 26.41 -4.85 12.19
C LEU A 93 26.63 -6.34 11.87
N PHE A 94 25.75 -6.94 11.08
CA PHE A 94 25.84 -8.35 10.72
C PHE A 94 27.05 -8.64 9.83
N HIS A 95 27.40 -7.76 8.89
CA HIS A 95 28.61 -7.89 8.06
C HIS A 95 29.89 -7.71 8.87
N ASP A 96 29.91 -6.78 9.84
CA ASP A 96 31.05 -6.61 10.76
C ASP A 96 31.28 -7.88 11.58
N ILE A 97 30.21 -8.49 12.11
CA ILE A 97 30.30 -9.77 12.82
C ILE A 97 30.82 -10.87 11.90
N LEU A 98 30.26 -11.02 10.69
CA LEU A 98 30.66 -12.04 9.73
C LEU A 98 32.10 -11.86 9.20
N GLY A 99 32.59 -10.63 9.16
CA GLY A 99 33.95 -10.29 8.73
C GLY A 99 35.01 -10.42 9.83
N SER A 100 34.60 -10.52 11.10
CA SER A 100 35.54 -10.65 12.22
C SER A 100 36.32 -11.98 12.15
N PRO A 101 37.64 -11.99 12.46
CA PRO A 101 38.44 -13.23 12.46
C PRO A 101 37.89 -14.30 13.42
N GLU A 102 37.22 -13.86 14.48
CA GLU A 102 36.64 -14.74 15.49
C GLU A 102 35.49 -15.59 14.93
N THR A 103 34.69 -15.09 14.00
CA THR A 103 33.51 -15.80 13.47
C THR A 103 33.80 -16.64 12.23
N LYS A 104 35.02 -16.62 11.68
CA LYS A 104 35.33 -17.26 10.38
C LYS A 104 34.91 -18.73 10.30
N ASP A 105 35.16 -19.49 11.37
CA ASP A 105 34.84 -20.92 11.46
C ASP A 105 33.79 -21.24 12.54
N ARG A 106 33.07 -20.23 13.04
CA ARG A 106 32.06 -20.37 14.12
C ARG A 106 30.65 -20.10 13.58
N PRO A 107 29.63 -20.84 14.02
CA PRO A 107 28.23 -20.52 13.72
C PRO A 107 27.83 -19.22 14.43
N VAL A 108 27.09 -18.36 13.73
CA VAL A 108 26.57 -17.11 14.25
C VAL A 108 25.10 -17.28 14.62
N VAL A 109 24.75 -16.90 15.85
CA VAL A 109 23.40 -17.03 16.39
C VAL A 109 22.85 -15.64 16.69
N LEU A 110 21.93 -15.20 15.84
CA LEU A 110 21.11 -14.03 16.12
C LEU A 110 20.01 -14.44 17.09
N TRP A 111 19.94 -13.81 18.26
CA TRP A 111 18.92 -14.14 19.25
C TRP A 111 18.08 -12.93 19.65
N THR A 112 16.84 -13.19 20.06
CA THR A 112 15.86 -12.19 20.54
C THR A 112 15.21 -12.63 21.84
N LYS A 113 14.61 -11.70 22.57
CA LYS A 113 13.66 -12.01 23.65
C LYS A 113 12.52 -12.91 23.14
N PRO A 114 11.92 -13.78 23.98
CA PRO A 114 10.92 -14.77 23.55
C PRO A 114 9.54 -14.16 23.22
N ASP A 115 9.38 -12.85 23.36
CA ASP A 115 8.15 -12.14 23.02
C ASP A 115 7.76 -12.33 21.54
N SER A 116 6.48 -12.58 21.30
CA SER A 116 5.94 -12.86 19.96
C SER A 116 6.11 -11.71 18.95
N ARG A 117 6.16 -10.45 19.42
CA ARG A 117 6.36 -9.27 18.57
C ARG A 117 7.81 -9.11 18.18
N ASN A 118 8.73 -9.24 19.15
CA ASN A 118 10.18 -9.18 18.88
C ASN A 118 10.60 -10.32 17.93
N ARG A 119 10.11 -11.54 18.19
CA ARG A 119 10.32 -12.68 17.30
C ARG A 119 9.84 -12.40 15.87
N ALA A 120 8.68 -11.78 15.71
CA ALA A 120 8.15 -11.43 14.38
C ALA A 120 9.01 -10.38 13.68
N ASN A 121 9.44 -9.34 14.39
CA ASN A 121 10.33 -8.30 13.86
C ASN A 121 11.68 -8.86 13.40
N ILE A 122 12.34 -9.65 14.24
CA ILE A 122 13.66 -10.21 13.91
C ILE A 122 13.57 -11.24 12.78
N ALA A 123 12.57 -12.13 12.80
CA ALA A 123 12.36 -13.09 11.72
C ALA A 123 12.07 -12.37 10.38
N CYS A 124 11.26 -11.31 10.40
CA CYS A 124 10.97 -10.50 9.23
C CYS A 124 12.21 -9.74 8.73
N LEU A 125 13.00 -9.16 9.64
CA LEU A 125 14.24 -8.44 9.32
C LEU A 125 15.25 -9.33 8.61
N VAL A 126 15.48 -10.55 9.12
CA VAL A 126 16.37 -11.53 8.50
C VAL A 126 15.83 -11.96 7.14
N ALA A 127 14.53 -12.25 7.02
CA ALA A 127 13.95 -12.63 5.73
C ALA A 127 14.07 -11.50 4.68
N CYS A 128 13.86 -10.24 5.08
CA CYS A 128 14.06 -9.08 4.21
C CYS A 128 15.53 -8.88 3.83
N TYR A 129 16.47 -9.11 4.76
CA TYR A 129 17.91 -9.11 4.48
C TYR A 129 18.26 -10.12 3.38
N MET A 130 17.72 -11.35 3.48
CA MET A 130 18.01 -12.39 2.50
C MET A 130 17.47 -12.06 1.12
N VAL A 131 16.28 -11.47 1.03
CA VAL A 131 15.68 -11.04 -0.24
C VAL A 131 16.40 -9.84 -0.85
N LEU A 132 16.65 -8.78 -0.06
CA LEU A 132 17.19 -7.52 -0.57
C LEU A 132 18.69 -7.59 -0.85
N ILE A 133 19.47 -8.18 0.06
CA ILE A 133 20.94 -8.16 0.00
C ILE A 133 21.46 -9.46 -0.59
N GLN A 134 21.01 -10.61 -0.09
CA GLN A 134 21.48 -11.93 -0.59
C GLN A 134 20.78 -12.38 -1.87
N SER A 135 19.76 -11.65 -2.32
CA SER A 135 18.98 -11.97 -3.53
C SER A 135 18.33 -13.35 -3.52
N TRP A 136 17.91 -13.81 -2.34
CA TRP A 136 17.11 -15.03 -2.23
C TRP A 136 15.68 -14.79 -2.74
N PRO A 137 15.06 -15.79 -3.37
CA PRO A 137 13.63 -15.75 -3.65
C PRO A 137 12.82 -15.89 -2.33
N PRO A 138 11.62 -15.28 -2.24
CA PRO A 138 10.82 -15.25 -1.00
C PRO A 138 10.59 -16.62 -0.36
N HIS A 139 10.33 -17.66 -1.16
CA HIS A 139 10.05 -18.99 -0.63
C HIS A 139 11.24 -19.61 0.13
N LEU A 140 12.49 -19.31 -0.26
CA LEU A 140 13.68 -19.77 0.49
C LEU A 140 13.88 -18.97 1.77
N ALA A 141 13.65 -17.66 1.74
CA ALA A 141 13.75 -16.82 2.93
C ALA A 141 12.65 -17.14 3.98
N LEU A 142 11.48 -17.60 3.53
CA LEU A 142 10.35 -17.93 4.41
C LEU A 142 10.40 -19.37 4.94
N ALA A 143 11.03 -20.30 4.22
CA ALA A 143 11.02 -21.72 4.58
C ALA A 143 11.54 -22.02 6.00
N PRO A 144 12.65 -21.43 6.50
CA PRO A 144 13.15 -21.71 7.86
C PRO A 144 12.19 -21.30 8.97
N ILE A 145 11.43 -20.22 8.73
CA ILE A 145 10.53 -19.61 9.73
C ILE A 145 9.07 -20.07 9.56
N ALA A 146 8.78 -20.91 8.57
CA ALA A 146 7.46 -21.46 8.36
C ALA A 146 7.06 -22.42 9.49
N GLN A 147 5.80 -22.37 9.92
CA GLN A 147 5.25 -23.23 10.99
C GLN A 147 6.01 -23.15 12.31
N ALA A 148 6.62 -21.99 12.61
CA ALA A 148 7.25 -21.75 13.90
C ALA A 148 6.24 -21.91 15.05
N ASP A 149 6.66 -22.56 16.13
CA ASP A 149 5.86 -22.77 17.34
C ASP A 149 6.64 -22.27 18.56
N PRO A 150 6.12 -21.30 19.33
CA PRO A 150 4.86 -20.57 19.13
C PRO A 150 4.87 -19.70 17.85
N PRO A 151 3.72 -19.39 17.24
CA PRO A 151 3.66 -18.59 16.01
C PRO A 151 4.17 -17.15 16.22
N TYR A 152 4.55 -16.50 15.13
CA TYR A 152 4.88 -15.07 15.12
C TYR A 152 3.61 -14.21 15.21
N MET A 153 3.68 -13.09 15.92
CA MET A 153 2.58 -12.13 15.96
C MET A 153 2.45 -11.42 14.58
N PRO A 154 1.27 -11.41 13.95
CA PRO A 154 1.03 -10.61 12.75
C PRO A 154 1.11 -9.10 13.03
N PHE A 155 1.54 -8.33 12.03
CA PHE A 155 1.64 -6.87 12.13
C PHE A 155 0.26 -6.22 11.97
N ARG A 156 -0.04 -5.29 12.87
CA ARG A 156 -1.27 -4.48 12.85
C ARG A 156 -1.00 -3.06 12.34
N ASP A 157 -2.06 -2.28 12.18
CA ASP A 157 -1.97 -0.86 11.82
C ASP A 157 -1.69 0.05 13.02
N ALA A 158 -1.37 1.31 12.69
CA ALA A 158 -1.07 2.40 13.62
C ALA A 158 -2.33 3.14 14.13
N GLY A 159 -3.53 2.64 13.83
CA GLY A 159 -4.79 3.24 14.25
C GLY A 159 -5.12 3.04 15.73
N TYR A 160 -6.03 3.88 16.22
CA TYR A 160 -6.56 3.79 17.59
C TYR A 160 -7.65 2.74 17.77
N SER A 161 -8.30 2.32 16.67
CA SER A 161 -9.33 1.30 16.68
C SER A 161 -8.74 -0.09 16.98
N GLN A 162 -9.62 -1.04 17.30
CA GLN A 162 -9.23 -2.45 17.39
C GLN A 162 -8.78 -2.95 16.00
N ALA A 163 -7.69 -3.71 15.95
CA ALA A 163 -7.18 -4.23 14.69
C ALA A 163 -8.11 -5.31 14.12
N ASP A 164 -8.55 -5.11 12.88
CA ASP A 164 -9.41 -6.02 12.12
C ASP A 164 -8.78 -6.44 10.77
N PHE A 165 -7.55 -6.00 10.52
CA PHE A 165 -6.73 -6.34 9.37
C PHE A 165 -5.29 -6.58 9.85
N ILE A 166 -4.64 -7.61 9.32
CA ILE A 166 -3.28 -7.99 9.72
C ILE A 166 -2.40 -8.26 8.50
N LEU A 167 -1.11 -8.01 8.66
CA LEU A 167 -0.07 -8.37 7.70
C LEU A 167 0.84 -9.43 8.30
N THR A 168 1.23 -10.40 7.50
CA THR A 168 2.14 -11.47 7.88
C THR A 168 3.58 -11.14 7.45
N ILE A 169 4.55 -11.91 7.96
CA ILE A 169 5.94 -11.82 7.47
C ILE A 169 6.00 -12.13 5.97
N GLN A 170 5.17 -13.05 5.49
CA GLN A 170 5.08 -13.37 4.06
C GLN A 170 4.69 -12.14 3.23
N ASP A 171 3.70 -11.37 3.66
CA ASP A 171 3.26 -10.16 2.94
C ASP A 171 4.39 -9.12 2.84
N VAL A 172 5.16 -8.93 3.92
CA VAL A 172 6.32 -8.02 3.94
C VAL A 172 7.40 -8.51 2.98
N VAL A 173 7.78 -9.79 3.06
CA VAL A 173 8.85 -10.36 2.24
C VAL A 173 8.51 -10.31 0.75
N TYR A 174 7.27 -10.67 0.36
CA TYR A 174 6.84 -10.57 -1.04
C TYR A 174 6.71 -9.12 -1.51
N GLY A 175 6.22 -8.20 -0.66
CA GLY A 175 6.15 -6.78 -0.99
C GLY A 175 7.54 -6.18 -1.22
N VAL A 176 8.48 -6.44 -0.33
CA VAL A 176 9.87 -5.97 -0.45
C VAL A 176 10.57 -6.60 -1.66
N TRP A 177 10.38 -7.91 -1.88
CA TRP A 177 10.91 -8.59 -3.06
C TRP A 177 10.39 -7.97 -4.36
N LYS A 178 9.06 -7.82 -4.50
CA LYS A 178 8.46 -7.21 -5.69
C LYS A 178 8.95 -5.78 -5.90
N ALA A 179 9.08 -4.99 -4.83
CA ALA A 179 9.64 -3.65 -4.91
C ALA A 179 11.10 -3.63 -5.40
N LYS A 180 11.91 -4.62 -5.03
CA LYS A 180 13.27 -4.78 -5.56
C LYS A 180 13.25 -5.14 -7.05
N GLU A 181 12.45 -6.13 -7.45
CA GLU A 181 12.35 -6.56 -8.86
C GLU A 181 11.88 -5.43 -9.78
N GLU A 182 10.97 -4.57 -9.29
CA GLU A 182 10.48 -3.39 -10.00
C GLU A 182 11.37 -2.15 -9.83
N ALA A 183 12.57 -2.30 -9.24
CA ALA A 183 13.53 -1.22 -8.97
C ALA A 183 12.96 -0.03 -8.18
N LEU A 184 12.00 -0.29 -7.29
CA LEU A 184 11.39 0.68 -6.37
C LEU A 184 12.14 0.79 -5.04
N CYS A 185 12.89 -0.25 -4.68
CA CYS A 185 13.65 -0.32 -3.44
C CYS A 185 15.02 -0.93 -3.67
N GLY A 186 16.08 -0.20 -3.32
CA GLY A 186 17.46 -0.65 -3.46
C GLY A 186 18.36 0.01 -2.43
N LEU A 187 19.31 -0.76 -1.89
CA LEU A 187 20.22 -0.28 -0.84
C LEU A 187 21.45 0.46 -1.38
N LYS A 188 21.74 0.35 -2.68
CA LYS A 188 22.95 0.94 -3.31
C LYS A 188 22.93 2.47 -3.25
N GLU A 189 21.76 3.06 -3.41
CA GLU A 189 21.54 4.53 -3.44
C GLU A 189 20.86 5.04 -2.16
N PHE A 190 20.64 4.14 -1.20
CA PHE A 190 19.98 4.45 0.06
C PHE A 190 20.94 5.16 1.02
N SER A 191 20.57 6.36 1.46
CA SER A 191 21.29 7.11 2.49
C SER A 191 20.57 6.98 3.83
N LEU A 192 21.18 6.28 4.78
CA LEU A 192 20.65 6.13 6.14
C LEU A 192 20.55 7.50 6.84
N GLU A 193 21.58 8.34 6.68
CA GLU A 193 21.65 9.67 7.29
C GLU A 193 20.52 10.58 6.80
N GLU A 194 20.23 10.54 5.49
CA GLU A 194 19.13 11.30 4.89
C GLU A 194 17.77 10.80 5.40
N TYR A 195 17.60 9.48 5.43
CA TYR A 195 16.37 8.83 5.87
C TYR A 195 16.04 9.18 7.33
N GLU A 196 16.98 8.98 8.25
CA GLU A 196 16.80 9.25 9.69
C GLU A 196 16.71 10.75 10.01
N LYS A 197 17.35 11.59 9.19
CA LYS A 197 17.23 13.04 9.35
C LYS A 197 15.81 13.49 9.05
N TYR A 198 15.25 13.10 7.90
CA TYR A 198 13.99 13.65 7.41
C TYR A 198 12.73 12.93 7.89
N GLU A 199 12.84 11.72 8.45
CA GLU A 199 11.70 11.09 9.13
C GLU A 199 11.28 11.85 10.40
N ARG A 200 12.16 12.68 10.98
CA ARG A 200 11.82 13.42 12.19
C ARG A 200 10.90 14.60 11.92
N VAL A 201 10.01 14.84 12.88
CA VAL A 201 9.01 15.93 12.85
C VAL A 201 9.65 17.31 12.79
N ASP A 202 10.73 17.54 13.53
CA ASP A 202 11.48 18.80 13.54
C ASP A 202 12.21 19.07 12.21
N MET A 203 12.34 18.06 11.35
CA MET A 203 13.10 18.13 10.10
C MET A 203 12.25 18.04 8.84
N GLY A 204 10.95 17.76 8.95
CA GLY A 204 10.00 17.77 7.84
C GLY A 204 9.05 16.58 7.79
N ASP A 205 9.31 15.51 8.55
CA ASP A 205 8.54 14.26 8.59
C ASP A 205 8.14 13.75 7.20
N PHE A 206 9.15 13.32 6.44
CA PHE A 206 8.95 12.75 5.12
C PHE A 206 9.88 11.58 4.81
N ASN A 207 9.40 10.66 3.96
CA ASN A 207 10.19 9.56 3.43
C ASN A 207 9.87 9.36 1.95
N TRP A 208 10.89 8.97 1.19
CA TRP A 208 10.70 8.38 -0.13
C TRP A 208 10.11 6.98 0.03
N VAL A 209 8.94 6.76 -0.57
CA VAL A 209 8.29 5.44 -0.61
C VAL A 209 8.79 4.66 -1.83
N THR A 210 8.93 5.34 -2.97
CA THR A 210 9.62 4.85 -4.17
C THR A 210 10.46 5.99 -4.75
N PRO A 211 11.31 5.79 -5.78
CA PRO A 211 12.04 6.89 -6.41
C PRO A 211 11.13 7.97 -7.03
N GLN A 212 9.84 7.67 -7.23
CA GLN A 212 8.86 8.60 -7.80
C GLN A 212 7.93 9.24 -6.76
N PHE A 213 7.71 8.59 -5.60
CA PHE A 213 6.76 9.05 -4.60
C PHE A 213 7.42 9.36 -3.26
N LEU A 214 7.15 10.58 -2.78
CA LEU A 214 7.49 11.02 -1.44
C LEU A 214 6.22 11.22 -0.61
N ALA A 215 6.17 10.62 0.57
CA ALA A 215 5.09 10.81 1.53
C ALA A 215 5.58 11.72 2.66
N PHE A 216 4.78 12.74 3.03
CA PHE A 216 5.16 13.68 4.08
C PHE A 216 3.97 14.13 4.92
N ALA A 217 4.23 14.64 6.12
CA ALA A 217 3.23 15.33 6.94
C ALA A 217 2.99 16.77 6.44
N SER A 218 1.80 17.31 6.68
CA SER A 218 1.48 18.66 6.24
C SER A 218 2.37 19.70 6.94
N PRO A 219 3.05 20.58 6.18
CA PRO A 219 3.64 21.79 6.74
C PRO A 219 2.59 22.62 7.47
N GLN A 220 3.04 23.38 8.46
CA GLN A 220 2.20 24.30 9.24
C GLN A 220 2.86 25.68 9.22
N TYR A 221 2.22 26.65 8.56
CA TYR A 221 2.74 28.00 8.47
C TYR A 221 1.64 28.99 8.05
N GLU A 222 1.52 30.11 8.77
CA GLU A 222 0.61 31.19 8.44
C GLU A 222 1.33 32.31 7.64
N PRO A 223 0.64 32.99 6.70
CA PRO A 223 -0.77 32.82 6.34
C PRO A 223 -1.02 31.60 5.43
N ILE A 224 -2.23 31.02 5.52
CA ILE A 224 -2.63 29.84 4.73
C ILE A 224 -3.22 30.16 3.35
N ALA A 225 -3.67 31.40 3.15
CA ALA A 225 -4.31 31.81 1.91
C ALA A 225 -3.34 31.76 0.72
N PRO A 226 -3.75 31.28 -0.47
CA PRO A 226 -2.95 31.39 -1.68
C PRO A 226 -2.62 32.84 -2.02
N VAL A 227 -1.35 33.12 -2.26
CA VAL A 227 -0.87 34.42 -2.74
C VAL A 227 -1.09 34.51 -4.26
N PRO A 228 -1.77 35.55 -4.78
CA PRO A 228 -2.01 35.70 -6.22
C PRO A 228 -0.72 35.88 -7.02
N GLN A 229 -0.56 35.13 -8.12
CA GLN A 229 0.70 35.10 -8.90
C GLN A 229 1.18 36.46 -9.44
N ASN A 230 0.26 37.38 -9.73
CA ASN A 230 0.58 38.70 -10.29
C ASN A 230 0.80 39.77 -9.21
N SER A 231 0.95 39.37 -7.94
CA SER A 231 1.05 40.31 -6.83
C SER A 231 2.51 40.52 -6.38
N PRO A 232 2.85 41.71 -5.83
CA PRO A 232 4.17 41.96 -5.25
C PRO A 232 4.53 40.96 -4.13
N GLU A 233 3.52 40.49 -3.39
CA GLU A 233 3.70 39.51 -2.31
C GLU A 233 4.15 38.16 -2.87
N PHE A 234 3.66 37.75 -4.05
CA PHE A 234 4.12 36.51 -4.69
C PHE A 234 5.56 36.65 -5.18
N ALA A 235 5.92 37.79 -5.77
CA ALA A 235 7.29 38.07 -6.20
C ALA A 235 8.29 38.12 -5.03
N ALA A 236 7.82 38.37 -3.80
CA ALA A 236 8.63 38.34 -2.59
C ALA A 236 8.79 36.94 -1.96
N LEU A 237 8.06 35.92 -2.45
CA LEU A 237 8.22 34.55 -1.96
C LEU A 237 9.56 33.97 -2.39
N PRO A 238 10.18 33.10 -1.57
CA PRO A 238 11.44 32.47 -1.92
C PRO A 238 11.25 31.58 -3.15
N SER A 239 11.99 31.91 -4.23
CA SER A 239 11.90 31.27 -5.54
C SER A 239 13.15 30.46 -5.91
N SER A 240 14.18 30.50 -5.05
CA SER A 240 15.41 29.70 -5.17
C SER A 240 15.76 29.02 -3.85
N ILE A 241 16.56 27.94 -3.91
CA ILE A 241 17.01 27.20 -2.71
C ILE A 241 17.74 28.14 -1.73
N SER A 242 18.56 29.06 -2.25
CA SER A 242 19.29 30.05 -1.44
C SER A 242 18.33 31.01 -0.71
N GLU A 243 17.28 31.48 -1.39
CA GLU A 243 16.24 32.32 -0.77
C GLU A 243 15.44 31.57 0.29
N VAL A 244 15.13 30.29 0.06
CA VAL A 244 14.45 29.46 1.06
C VAL A 244 15.29 29.37 2.34
N TYR A 245 16.60 29.14 2.22
CA TYR A 245 17.49 29.11 3.39
C TYR A 245 17.54 30.46 4.13
N ALA A 246 17.60 31.56 3.38
CA ALA A 246 17.63 32.93 3.93
C ALA A 246 16.28 33.39 4.52
N SER A 247 15.17 32.75 4.15
CA SER A 247 13.82 33.13 4.58
C SER A 247 13.61 32.97 6.09
N LYS A 248 12.48 33.49 6.61
CA LYS A 248 12.07 33.31 8.01
C LYS A 248 11.21 32.07 8.26
N LEU A 249 11.12 31.18 7.27
CA LEU A 249 10.32 29.96 7.37
C LEU A 249 10.85 29.03 8.49
N PRO A 250 9.97 28.25 9.14
CA PRO A 250 10.38 27.21 10.07
C PRO A 250 11.32 26.21 9.39
N VAL A 251 12.31 25.71 10.14
CA VAL A 251 13.27 24.70 9.69
C VAL A 251 12.62 23.50 8.96
N PRO A 252 11.55 22.85 9.49
CA PRO A 252 10.95 21.72 8.78
C PRO A 252 10.38 22.12 7.42
N PHE A 253 9.79 23.31 7.29
CA PHE A 253 9.24 23.77 6.02
C PHE A 253 10.36 24.15 5.03
N LYS A 254 11.45 24.78 5.50
CA LYS A 254 12.64 25.00 4.68
C LYS A 254 13.21 23.70 4.13
N ASN A 255 13.33 22.67 4.98
CA ASN A 255 13.83 21.36 4.56
C ASN A 255 12.94 20.73 3.49
N VAL A 256 11.61 20.76 3.65
CA VAL A 256 10.66 20.28 2.64
C VAL A 256 10.86 21.00 1.31
N LEU A 257 10.85 22.34 1.31
CA LEU A 257 10.97 23.15 0.08
C LEU A 257 12.32 22.93 -0.63
N THR A 258 13.43 22.96 0.12
CA THR A 258 14.78 22.76 -0.43
C THR A 258 15.00 21.34 -0.94
N HIS A 259 14.47 20.34 -0.24
CA HIS A 259 14.53 18.95 -0.68
C HIS A 259 13.73 18.73 -1.95
N PHE A 260 12.53 19.30 -2.06
CA PHE A 260 11.66 19.09 -3.21
C PHE A 260 12.23 19.75 -4.47
N ALA A 261 12.77 20.97 -4.32
CA ALA A 261 13.45 21.66 -5.41
C ALA A 261 14.71 20.89 -5.87
N SER A 262 15.53 20.37 -4.94
CA SER A 262 16.76 19.65 -5.29
C SER A 262 16.53 18.25 -5.85
N ARG A 263 15.45 17.56 -5.44
CA ARG A 263 15.10 16.20 -5.88
C ARG A 263 14.09 16.17 -7.03
N ASN A 264 13.92 17.28 -7.75
CA ASN A 264 13.12 17.37 -8.97
C ASN A 264 11.65 16.93 -8.77
N ILE A 265 11.06 17.27 -7.62
CA ILE A 265 9.62 17.09 -7.40
C ILE A 265 8.86 18.09 -8.26
N GLY A 266 7.96 17.58 -9.10
CA GLY A 266 7.16 18.40 -10.01
C GLY A 266 5.74 18.67 -9.52
N LEU A 267 5.23 17.85 -8.60
CA LEU A 267 3.86 17.92 -8.13
C LEU A 267 3.77 17.67 -6.61
N VAL A 268 3.04 18.53 -5.93
CA VAL A 268 2.58 18.36 -4.54
C VAL A 268 1.07 18.15 -4.54
N VAL A 269 0.62 17.07 -3.92
CA VAL A 269 -0.80 16.73 -3.74
C VAL A 269 -1.17 16.85 -2.27
N ARG A 270 -2.09 17.77 -1.96
CA ARG A 270 -2.62 17.98 -0.61
C ARG A 270 -3.97 17.28 -0.44
N LEU A 271 -4.08 16.47 0.61
CA LEU A 271 -5.28 15.65 0.90
C LEU A 271 -6.06 16.12 2.14
N ASN A 272 -5.55 17.13 2.87
CA ASN A 272 -6.17 17.70 4.07
C ASN A 272 -6.48 19.19 3.90
N SER A 273 -7.25 19.74 4.85
CA SER A 273 -7.51 21.18 4.96
C SER A 273 -6.21 22.00 4.98
N GLU A 274 -6.29 23.25 4.55
CA GLU A 274 -5.11 24.10 4.40
C GLU A 274 -4.47 24.43 5.75
N LEU A 275 -3.17 24.13 5.87
CA LEU A 275 -2.33 24.51 7.02
C LEU A 275 -1.13 25.38 6.60
N TYR A 276 -1.03 25.68 5.31
CA TYR A 276 0.00 26.50 4.70
C TYR A 276 -0.47 27.02 3.32
N SER A 277 0.15 28.10 2.85
CA SER A 277 -0.11 28.64 1.51
C SER A 277 0.59 27.79 0.43
N PRO A 278 -0.13 27.29 -0.60
CA PRO A 278 0.48 26.52 -1.69
C PRO A 278 1.46 27.36 -2.53
N SER A 279 1.42 28.70 -2.39
CA SER A 279 2.27 29.62 -3.15
C SER A 279 3.77 29.43 -2.89
N TYR A 280 4.17 28.89 -1.73
CA TYR A 280 5.59 28.56 -1.47
C TYR A 280 6.12 27.46 -2.39
N PHE A 281 5.28 26.51 -2.80
CA PHE A 281 5.66 25.47 -3.75
C PHE A 281 5.61 26.00 -5.18
N THR A 282 4.57 26.76 -5.53
CA THR A 282 4.42 27.28 -6.91
C THR A 282 5.45 28.35 -7.25
N ALA A 283 5.92 29.15 -6.29
CA ALA A 283 7.05 30.08 -6.45
C ALA A 283 8.37 29.36 -6.81
N LEU A 284 8.54 28.11 -6.38
CA LEU A 284 9.66 27.24 -6.75
C LEU A 284 9.42 26.47 -8.06
N GLY A 285 8.34 26.76 -8.78
CA GLY A 285 7.97 26.06 -10.01
C GLY A 285 7.41 24.66 -9.80
N ILE A 286 6.99 24.32 -8.57
CA ILE A 286 6.39 23.03 -8.24
C ILE A 286 4.87 23.16 -8.35
N HIS A 287 4.23 22.27 -9.13
CA HIS A 287 2.78 22.27 -9.24
C HIS A 287 2.15 21.85 -7.92
N HIS A 288 1.06 22.49 -7.53
CA HIS A 288 0.34 22.16 -6.30
C HIS A 288 -1.14 21.92 -6.63
N ILE A 289 -1.71 20.85 -6.08
CA ILE A 289 -3.12 20.50 -6.27
C ILE A 289 -3.76 20.01 -4.98
N ASP A 290 -5.00 20.46 -4.78
CA ASP A 290 -5.86 19.99 -3.70
C ASP A 290 -6.75 18.83 -4.19
N MET A 291 -6.66 17.71 -3.48
CA MET A 291 -7.50 16.51 -3.66
C MET A 291 -8.02 16.07 -2.29
N ILE A 292 -8.66 17.01 -1.60
CA ILE A 292 -9.02 16.90 -0.18
C ILE A 292 -10.18 15.92 0.01
N PHE A 293 -10.06 15.06 1.02
CA PHE A 293 -11.14 14.23 1.55
C PHE A 293 -10.98 14.02 3.05
N GLU A 294 -12.06 13.60 3.71
CA GLU A 294 -12.16 13.57 5.17
C GLU A 294 -11.15 12.62 5.83
N ASP A 295 -10.65 12.99 7.01
CA ASP A 295 -9.64 12.20 7.72
C ASP A 295 -10.19 10.85 8.20
N GLY A 296 -9.39 9.80 8.14
CA GLY A 296 -9.80 8.44 8.48
C GLY A 296 -10.76 7.76 7.48
N THR A 297 -11.27 8.49 6.48
CA THR A 297 -12.13 7.92 5.43
C THR A 297 -11.33 7.34 4.26
N CYS A 298 -12.01 6.76 3.27
CA CYS A 298 -11.41 6.20 2.06
C CYS A 298 -11.72 7.10 0.85
N PRO A 299 -10.77 7.30 -0.08
CA PRO A 299 -10.99 8.20 -1.21
C PRO A 299 -12.01 7.62 -2.21
N PRO A 300 -12.87 8.45 -2.82
CA PRO A 300 -13.78 8.01 -3.87
C PRO A 300 -12.99 7.63 -5.13
N LEU A 301 -13.40 6.57 -5.82
CA LEU A 301 -12.68 6.04 -6.99
C LEU A 301 -12.41 7.06 -8.12
N PRO A 302 -13.31 8.02 -8.44
CA PRO A 302 -13.00 9.08 -9.40
C PRO A 302 -11.81 9.96 -8.99
N LEU A 303 -11.67 10.27 -7.70
CA LEU A 303 -10.52 11.00 -7.16
C LEU A 303 -9.24 10.18 -7.32
N VAL A 304 -9.29 8.87 -7.02
CA VAL A 304 -8.17 7.95 -7.22
C VAL A 304 -7.76 7.87 -8.69
N ARG A 305 -8.72 7.74 -9.62
CA ARG A 305 -8.46 7.70 -11.06
C ARG A 305 -7.80 8.98 -11.55
N ARG A 306 -8.23 10.15 -11.04
CA ARG A 306 -7.61 11.45 -11.33
C ARG A 306 -6.17 11.49 -10.82
N PHE A 307 -5.93 11.05 -9.59
CA PHE A 307 -4.58 11.00 -9.00
C PHE A 307 -3.64 10.12 -9.83
N ILE A 308 -4.10 8.92 -10.21
CA ILE A 308 -3.31 7.97 -11.01
C ILE A 308 -2.87 8.60 -12.33
N LYS A 309 -3.78 9.27 -13.05
CA LYS A 309 -3.45 9.96 -14.31
C LYS A 309 -2.40 11.06 -14.11
N LEU A 310 -2.59 11.92 -13.11
CA LEU A 310 -1.64 12.99 -12.80
C LEU A 310 -0.26 12.45 -12.43
N ALA A 311 -0.22 11.41 -11.58
CA ALA A 311 1.02 10.79 -11.17
C ALA A 311 1.73 10.10 -12.35
N HIS A 312 0.98 9.39 -13.20
CA HIS A 312 1.53 8.74 -14.39
C HIS A 312 2.13 9.76 -15.36
N ASP A 313 1.44 10.88 -15.61
CA ASP A 313 1.93 11.97 -16.45
C ASP A 313 3.20 12.64 -15.88
N MET A 314 3.30 12.80 -14.55
CA MET A 314 4.50 13.35 -13.92
C MET A 314 5.69 12.39 -14.01
N ILE A 315 5.45 11.09 -13.82
CA ILE A 315 6.48 10.06 -13.95
C ILE A 315 6.99 9.99 -15.39
N ALA A 316 6.10 10.08 -16.40
CA ALA A 316 6.49 10.14 -17.80
C ALA A 316 7.38 11.37 -18.13
N ARG A 317 7.28 12.45 -17.34
CA ARG A 317 8.12 13.65 -17.45
C ARG A 317 9.36 13.61 -16.55
N ASN A 318 9.65 12.45 -15.95
CA ASN A 318 10.76 12.25 -15.02
C ASN A 318 10.72 13.22 -13.82
N LYS A 319 9.52 13.49 -13.29
CA LYS A 319 9.28 14.34 -12.12
C LYS A 319 8.77 13.51 -10.94
N GLY A 320 9.26 13.81 -9.73
CA GLY A 320 8.76 13.21 -8.50
C GLY A 320 7.41 13.81 -8.08
N ILE A 321 6.64 13.04 -7.30
CA ILE A 321 5.35 13.43 -6.74
C ILE A 321 5.43 13.34 -5.22
N ALA A 322 5.14 14.46 -4.54
CA ALA A 322 5.01 14.51 -3.09
C ALA A 322 3.54 14.54 -2.69
N VAL A 323 3.12 13.63 -1.81
CA VAL A 323 1.74 13.50 -1.37
C VAL A 323 1.67 13.63 0.14
N HIS A 324 0.79 14.50 0.65
CA HIS A 324 0.57 14.62 2.08
C HIS A 324 -0.91 14.68 2.45
N CYS A 325 -1.16 14.24 3.67
CA CYS A 325 -2.36 14.56 4.43
C CYS A 325 -1.91 15.26 5.72
N LYS A 326 -2.61 15.06 6.85
CA LYS A 326 -2.15 15.59 8.14
C LYS A 326 -0.80 15.00 8.57
N ALA A 327 -0.72 13.67 8.67
CA ALA A 327 0.48 12.94 9.10
C ALA A 327 1.23 12.22 7.95
N GLY A 328 0.71 12.26 6.72
CA GLY A 328 1.34 11.56 5.59
C GLY A 328 1.27 10.03 5.66
N LEU A 329 0.27 9.46 6.37
CA LEU A 329 0.17 8.02 6.61
C LEU A 329 -1.06 7.37 5.95
N GLY A 330 -2.26 7.66 6.46
CA GLY A 330 -3.51 7.00 6.03
C GLY A 330 -3.94 7.37 4.60
N ARG A 331 -4.51 8.57 4.45
CA ARG A 331 -5.00 9.09 3.15
C ARG A 331 -3.92 9.08 2.05
N THR A 332 -2.70 9.47 2.42
CA THR A 332 -1.52 9.42 1.54
C THR A 332 -1.26 8.00 1.06
N GLY A 333 -1.28 7.02 1.96
CA GLY A 333 -1.07 5.61 1.62
C GLY A 333 -2.16 5.03 0.72
N CYS A 334 -3.42 5.49 0.82
CA CYS A 334 -4.47 5.06 -0.11
C CYS A 334 -4.12 5.41 -1.57
N LEU A 335 -3.69 6.65 -1.83
CA LEU A 335 -3.43 7.11 -3.18
C LEU A 335 -2.12 6.54 -3.75
N ILE A 336 -1.03 6.57 -2.97
CA ILE A 336 0.24 5.97 -3.39
C ILE A 336 0.06 4.46 -3.59
N GLY A 337 -0.57 3.77 -2.63
CA GLY A 337 -0.83 2.33 -2.72
C GLY A 337 -1.67 1.94 -3.94
N ALA A 338 -2.72 2.71 -4.25
CA ALA A 338 -3.53 2.49 -5.45
C ALA A 338 -2.71 2.62 -6.74
N TYR A 339 -1.82 3.62 -6.83
CA TYR A 339 -0.93 3.77 -7.98
C TYR A 339 0.07 2.60 -8.10
N LEU A 340 0.66 2.16 -6.98
CA LEU A 340 1.62 1.06 -7.00
C LEU A 340 0.95 -0.27 -7.39
N ILE A 341 -0.29 -0.52 -6.95
CA ILE A 341 -1.09 -1.67 -7.43
C ILE A 341 -1.38 -1.54 -8.92
N TYR A 342 -1.85 -0.37 -9.36
CA TYR A 342 -2.15 -0.06 -10.77
C TYR A 342 -0.93 -0.36 -11.66
N ARG A 343 0.24 0.20 -11.35
CA ARG A 343 1.41 0.13 -12.24
C ARG A 343 2.22 -1.15 -12.11
N TYR A 344 2.32 -1.73 -10.91
CA TYR A 344 3.29 -2.80 -10.61
C TYR A 344 2.62 -4.10 -10.11
N GLY A 345 1.29 -4.15 -10.04
CA GLY A 345 0.58 -5.39 -9.73
C GLY A 345 0.86 -5.96 -8.33
N PHE A 346 1.15 -5.09 -7.35
CA PHE A 346 1.15 -5.49 -5.95
C PHE A 346 -0.22 -6.04 -5.53
N THR A 347 -0.25 -7.00 -4.61
CA THR A 347 -1.46 -7.23 -3.81
C THR A 347 -1.61 -6.11 -2.79
N ALA A 348 -2.83 -5.92 -2.26
CA ALA A 348 -3.04 -4.92 -1.21
C ALA A 348 -2.16 -5.17 0.03
N ASN A 349 -2.00 -6.43 0.44
CA ASN A 349 -1.18 -6.78 1.59
C ASN A 349 0.29 -6.45 1.34
N GLU A 350 0.83 -6.85 0.19
CA GLU A 350 2.21 -6.58 -0.21
C GLU A 350 2.49 -5.07 -0.27
N VAL A 351 1.61 -4.27 -0.88
CA VAL A 351 1.85 -2.82 -1.01
C VAL A 351 1.78 -2.11 0.33
N ILE A 352 0.83 -2.48 1.21
CA ILE A 352 0.76 -1.88 2.55
C ILE A 352 2.03 -2.25 3.33
N ALA A 353 2.45 -3.52 3.26
CA ALA A 353 3.65 -3.99 3.93
C ALA A 353 4.91 -3.30 3.43
N PHE A 354 5.07 -3.16 2.10
CA PHE A 354 6.17 -2.43 1.48
C PHE A 354 6.17 -0.94 1.87
N MET A 355 5.00 -0.27 1.80
CA MET A 355 4.90 1.13 2.21
C MET A 355 5.28 1.30 3.68
N ARG A 356 4.86 0.39 4.58
CA ARG A 356 5.26 0.41 6.01
C ARG A 356 6.75 0.10 6.22
N PHE A 357 7.36 -0.70 5.35
CA PHE A 357 8.79 -0.92 5.34
C PHE A 357 9.59 0.34 4.94
N MET A 358 9.01 1.23 4.13
CA MET A 358 9.62 2.50 3.72
C MET A 358 9.23 3.69 4.62
N ARG A 359 8.01 3.70 5.16
CA ARG A 359 7.46 4.70 6.07
C ARG A 359 6.43 4.03 7.00
N PRO A 360 6.79 3.72 8.26
CA PRO A 360 5.91 3.05 9.21
C PRO A 360 4.54 3.73 9.36
N GLY A 361 3.51 2.92 9.63
CA GLY A 361 2.16 3.41 9.92
C GLY A 361 1.29 3.78 8.70
N MET A 362 1.79 3.68 7.46
CA MET A 362 0.97 3.95 6.27
C MET A 362 -0.24 3.02 6.15
N VAL A 363 -1.35 3.59 5.65
CA VAL A 363 -2.69 2.97 5.50
C VAL A 363 -3.29 2.53 6.85
N VAL A 364 -4.35 3.23 7.29
CA VAL A 364 -4.85 3.12 8.67
C VAL A 364 -6.32 2.66 8.71
N GLY A 365 -6.62 1.73 9.62
CA GLY A 365 -7.99 1.28 9.89
C GLY A 365 -8.75 0.80 8.63
N PRO A 366 -9.96 1.34 8.35
CA PRO A 366 -10.81 0.92 7.22
C PRO A 366 -10.14 1.01 5.84
N GLN A 367 -9.12 1.86 5.72
CA GLN A 367 -8.39 2.05 4.47
C GLN A 367 -7.66 0.79 3.99
N GLN A 368 -7.30 -0.11 4.92
CA GLN A 368 -6.66 -1.39 4.59
C GLN A 368 -7.63 -2.31 3.84
N HIS A 369 -8.84 -2.49 4.37
CA HIS A 369 -9.91 -3.24 3.72
C HIS A 369 -10.31 -2.60 2.39
N TRP A 370 -10.41 -1.27 2.34
CA TRP A 370 -10.72 -0.56 1.10
C TRP A 370 -9.68 -0.83 0.00
N LEU A 371 -8.39 -0.77 0.33
CA LEU A 371 -7.35 -1.06 -0.66
C LEU A 371 -7.41 -2.52 -1.11
N HIS A 372 -7.69 -3.44 -0.19
CA HIS A 372 -7.89 -4.86 -0.49
C HIS A 372 -9.09 -5.13 -1.39
N MET A 373 -10.21 -4.45 -1.19
CA MET A 373 -11.42 -4.63 -2.01
C MET A 373 -11.25 -4.04 -3.43
N ASN A 374 -10.52 -2.93 -3.56
CA ASN A 374 -10.41 -2.20 -4.84
C ASN A 374 -9.17 -2.56 -5.68
N GLN A 375 -8.27 -3.41 -5.17
CA GLN A 375 -7.02 -3.76 -5.87
C GLN A 375 -7.23 -4.33 -7.28
N ASN A 376 -8.33 -5.05 -7.53
CA ASN A 376 -8.62 -5.61 -8.85
C ASN A 376 -8.94 -4.49 -9.84
N SER A 377 -9.77 -3.52 -9.44
CA SER A 377 -10.10 -2.37 -10.28
C SER A 377 -8.86 -1.55 -10.63
N PHE A 378 -7.92 -1.39 -9.70
CA PHE A 378 -6.67 -0.68 -9.99
C PHE A 378 -5.81 -1.42 -11.03
N ARG A 379 -5.72 -2.75 -10.95
CA ARG A 379 -5.00 -3.56 -11.95
C ARG A 379 -5.69 -3.56 -13.31
N GLU A 380 -7.02 -3.61 -13.31
CA GLU A 380 -7.85 -3.54 -14.52
C GLU A 380 -7.65 -2.21 -15.26
N TRP A 381 -7.64 -1.09 -14.54
CA TRP A 381 -7.39 0.22 -15.11
C TRP A 381 -6.05 0.32 -15.86
N TRP A 382 -4.99 -0.33 -15.37
CA TRP A 382 -3.70 -0.35 -16.06
C TRP A 382 -3.79 -1.10 -17.40
N PHE A 383 -4.51 -2.21 -17.42
CA PHE A 383 -4.75 -2.97 -18.62
C PHE A 383 -5.58 -2.17 -19.65
N GLU A 384 -6.67 -1.54 -19.21
CA GLU A 384 -7.49 -0.66 -20.04
C GLU A 384 -6.66 0.48 -20.66
N ASP A 385 -5.87 1.18 -19.84
CA ASP A 385 -5.06 2.31 -20.28
C ASP A 385 -3.97 1.87 -21.27
N THR A 386 -3.31 0.74 -21.00
CA THR A 386 -2.28 0.17 -21.89
C THR A 386 -2.87 -0.25 -23.23
N ILE A 387 -4.06 -0.87 -23.25
CA ILE A 387 -4.72 -1.24 -24.51
C ILE A 387 -5.15 0.00 -25.27
N LYS A 388 -5.74 0.97 -24.57
CA LYS A 388 -6.20 2.22 -25.18
C LYS A 388 -5.04 2.96 -25.84
N GLU A 389 -3.89 3.05 -25.18
CA GLU A 389 -2.69 3.66 -25.75
C GLU A 389 -2.21 2.93 -27.01
N LYS A 390 -2.15 1.59 -26.97
CA LYS A 390 -1.79 0.77 -28.15
C LYS A 390 -2.76 0.94 -29.31
N LEU A 391 -4.07 1.01 -29.04
CA LEU A 391 -5.09 1.24 -30.05
C LEU A 391 -5.01 2.65 -30.63
N MET A 392 -4.76 3.66 -29.81
CA MET A 392 -4.57 5.03 -30.28
C MET A 392 -3.30 5.18 -31.13
N ALA A 393 -2.23 4.45 -30.80
CA ALA A 393 -1.01 4.44 -31.58
C ALA A 393 -1.13 3.70 -32.92
N SER A 394 -2.09 2.77 -33.06
CA SER A 394 -2.30 1.98 -34.29
C SER A 394 -3.26 2.61 -35.30
N VAL A 395 -3.94 3.70 -34.94
CA VAL A 395 -4.81 4.45 -35.87
C VAL A 395 -3.93 5.18 -36.90
N PRO A 396 -4.07 4.90 -38.22
CA PRO A 396 -3.28 5.57 -39.23
C PRO A 396 -3.54 7.08 -39.22
N VAL A 397 -2.50 7.88 -39.05
CA VAL A 397 -2.58 9.33 -39.28
C VAL A 397 -2.69 9.54 -40.78
N THR A 398 -3.92 9.63 -41.31
CA THR A 398 -4.14 10.02 -42.71
C THR A 398 -3.54 11.42 -42.89
N PRO A 399 -2.52 11.60 -43.77
CA PRO A 399 -2.00 12.93 -44.05
C PRO A 399 -3.13 13.77 -44.62
N GLY A 400 -3.53 14.82 -43.90
CA GLY A 400 -4.52 15.77 -44.36
C GLY A 400 -4.09 16.33 -45.71
N ARG A 401 -4.87 16.03 -46.74
CA ARG A 401 -4.71 16.58 -48.09
C ARG A 401 -4.73 18.11 -47.96
N THR A 402 -3.59 18.75 -48.17
CA THR A 402 -3.50 20.22 -48.25
C THR A 402 -4.35 20.68 -49.42
N SER A 403 -5.55 21.20 -49.14
CA SER A 403 -6.39 21.86 -50.13
C SER A 403 -5.77 23.23 -50.45
N SER A 404 -4.82 23.23 -51.38
CA SER A 404 -4.40 24.43 -52.08
C SER A 404 -5.63 25.05 -52.75
N LYS A 405 -6.15 26.15 -52.17
CA LYS A 405 -7.14 27.00 -52.83
C LYS A 405 -6.44 27.75 -53.96
N HIS A 406 -6.40 27.16 -55.14
CA HIS A 406 -6.12 27.90 -56.36
C HIS A 406 -7.35 28.75 -56.70
N ARG A 407 -7.24 30.07 -56.54
CA ARG A 407 -8.19 31.02 -57.12
C ARG A 407 -8.00 31.02 -58.63
N LEU A 408 -9.07 30.85 -59.38
CA LEU A 408 -9.13 31.15 -60.81
C LEU A 408 -10.24 32.19 -61.02
N ASN A 409 -9.82 33.38 -61.43
CA ASN A 409 -10.66 34.40 -62.04
C ASN A 409 -10.77 34.11 -63.55
N GLY A 410 -11.95 34.28 -64.14
CA GLY A 410 -12.10 34.38 -65.60
C GLY A 410 -13.51 34.09 -66.11
N ASN A 411 -14.22 35.16 -66.48
CA ASN A 411 -15.54 35.17 -67.12
C ASN A 411 -15.62 34.39 -68.44
N SER A 412 -16.72 33.67 -68.67
CA SER A 412 -17.41 33.61 -69.98
C SER A 412 -18.86 33.17 -69.84
N GLN A 413 -19.71 33.71 -70.70
CA GLN A 413 -21.18 33.76 -70.63
C GLN A 413 -21.90 32.51 -71.17
N THR A 414 -23.20 32.46 -70.86
CA THR A 414 -24.37 31.96 -71.65
C THR A 414 -25.05 30.62 -71.33
N ALA A 415 -26.38 30.75 -71.14
CA ALA A 415 -27.51 29.91 -71.59
C ALA A 415 -28.05 28.74 -70.73
N THR A 416 -29.25 28.95 -70.16
CA THR A 416 -30.35 27.97 -69.94
C THR A 416 -31.28 27.96 -71.18
N PRO A 417 -32.30 27.05 -71.37
CA PRO A 417 -32.84 25.85 -70.66
C PRO A 417 -33.10 24.65 -71.66
N PRO A 418 -34.04 23.64 -71.54
CA PRO A 418 -35.05 23.27 -70.51
C PRO A 418 -35.24 21.75 -70.17
N ASN A 419 -36.12 21.50 -69.18
CA ASN A 419 -36.89 20.29 -68.77
C ASN A 419 -36.73 18.92 -69.46
N GLY A 420 -36.73 17.84 -68.64
CA GLY A 420 -37.49 16.60 -68.95
C GLY A 420 -36.94 15.25 -68.46
N HIS A 421 -37.46 14.77 -67.32
CA HIS A 421 -37.81 13.36 -66.98
C HIS A 421 -36.77 12.23 -66.77
N GLN A 422 -36.99 11.54 -65.62
CA GLN A 422 -36.83 10.09 -65.29
C GLN A 422 -35.72 9.61 -64.31
N SER A 423 -36.17 9.41 -63.06
CA SER A 423 -36.30 8.13 -62.34
C SER A 423 -35.08 7.34 -61.81
N LYS A 424 -35.09 7.18 -60.48
CA LYS A 424 -34.82 5.99 -59.61
C LYS A 424 -33.78 6.32 -58.53
N ARG A 425 -33.88 5.91 -57.27
CA ARG A 425 -34.95 5.38 -56.41
C ARG A 425 -34.30 5.38 -55.00
N LEU A 426 -34.93 6.01 -54.01
CA LEU A 426 -34.58 5.83 -52.59
C LEU A 426 -35.22 4.52 -52.11
N ALA A 427 -34.52 3.74 -51.29
CA ALA A 427 -35.10 2.58 -50.60
C ALA A 427 -34.63 2.59 -49.15
N LEU A 428 -35.60 2.85 -48.28
CA LEU A 428 -35.61 2.64 -46.83
C LEU A 428 -36.59 1.47 -46.62
N GLY A 429 -36.31 0.55 -45.70
CA GLY A 429 -37.25 -0.51 -45.35
C GLY A 429 -36.72 -1.50 -44.32
N GLU A 430 -37.16 -1.32 -43.08
CA GLU A 430 -37.22 -2.35 -42.04
C GLU A 430 -38.30 -3.41 -42.39
N ILE A 431 -38.20 -4.60 -41.77
CA ILE A 431 -39.25 -5.41 -41.11
C ILE A 431 -38.93 -6.93 -41.20
N ASP A 432 -39.22 -7.60 -40.09
CA ASP A 432 -39.02 -8.99 -39.67
C ASP A 432 -39.72 -10.13 -40.46
N ASN A 433 -39.20 -11.34 -40.18
CA ASN A 433 -39.83 -12.69 -40.08
C ASN A 433 -40.01 -13.63 -41.30
N ASN A 434 -39.23 -14.72 -41.20
CA ASN A 434 -39.56 -16.17 -41.24
C ASN A 434 -39.86 -16.96 -42.54
N GLU A 435 -39.14 -18.09 -42.63
CA GLU A 435 -39.36 -19.36 -43.37
C GLU A 435 -39.44 -19.40 -44.91
N ALA A 436 -38.38 -19.93 -45.55
CA ALA A 436 -38.38 -21.20 -46.33
C ALA A 436 -37.08 -21.36 -47.16
N SER A 437 -36.32 -22.43 -46.90
CA SER A 437 -35.23 -22.97 -47.76
C SER A 437 -35.82 -23.79 -48.95
N PRO A 438 -35.05 -24.40 -49.89
CA PRO A 438 -33.58 -24.46 -50.05
C PRO A 438 -33.05 -24.29 -51.51
N GLY A 439 -31.76 -24.02 -51.66
CA GLY A 439 -31.03 -24.20 -52.93
C GLY A 439 -29.69 -23.47 -52.93
N GLY A 440 -28.58 -24.21 -52.79
CA GLY A 440 -27.28 -23.68 -52.43
C GLY A 440 -26.41 -23.14 -53.57
N CYS A 441 -25.30 -22.50 -53.21
CA CYS A 441 -24.02 -22.58 -53.93
C CYS A 441 -22.89 -21.99 -53.07
N ALA A 442 -21.91 -22.85 -52.76
CA ALA A 442 -20.47 -22.64 -52.56
C ALA A 442 -19.93 -21.52 -51.64
N ASP A 443 -19.32 -21.98 -50.53
CA ASP A 443 -18.29 -21.31 -49.74
C ASP A 443 -17.00 -22.14 -49.91
N GLU A 444 -15.90 -21.54 -50.36
CA GLU A 444 -14.59 -22.19 -50.42
C GLU A 444 -13.53 -21.15 -50.01
N ASN A 445 -12.98 -21.30 -48.79
CA ASN A 445 -11.57 -21.09 -48.40
C ASN A 445 -11.43 -20.96 -46.86
N LEU A 446 -11.48 -22.09 -46.13
CA LEU A 446 -10.86 -22.22 -44.80
C LEU A 446 -10.23 -23.62 -44.63
N PRO A 447 -9.03 -23.75 -44.03
CA PRO A 447 -8.39 -25.04 -43.80
C PRO A 447 -8.95 -25.80 -42.58
N ALA A 448 -8.80 -27.12 -42.63
CA ALA A 448 -9.54 -28.14 -41.90
C ALA A 448 -9.27 -28.28 -40.38
N PRO A 449 -10.26 -28.72 -39.58
CA PRO A 449 -10.07 -29.28 -38.24
C PRO A 449 -10.15 -30.81 -38.21
N THR A 450 -9.27 -31.43 -37.43
CA THR A 450 -9.11 -32.88 -37.19
C THR A 450 -10.22 -33.44 -36.25
N PRO A 451 -10.57 -34.74 -36.32
CA PRO A 451 -11.89 -35.28 -35.99
C PRO A 451 -12.04 -35.89 -34.58
N GLY A 452 -13.27 -35.86 -34.05
CA GLY A 452 -13.66 -36.64 -32.86
C GLY A 452 -14.97 -36.19 -32.18
N GLN A 453 -16.11 -36.35 -32.86
CA GLN A 453 -17.48 -36.20 -32.33
C GLN A 453 -17.91 -37.42 -31.47
N PRO A 454 -19.04 -37.43 -30.71
CA PRO A 454 -20.25 -36.60 -30.87
C PRO A 454 -20.89 -36.01 -29.59
N ARG A 455 -21.48 -34.80 -29.74
CA ARG A 455 -22.53 -34.29 -28.84
C ARG A 455 -23.91 -34.58 -29.43
N LYS A 456 -24.81 -35.16 -28.63
CA LYS A 456 -26.26 -35.16 -28.87
C LYS A 456 -26.92 -33.96 -28.19
N SER A 457 -27.99 -33.52 -28.83
CA SER A 457 -28.69 -32.24 -28.77
C SER A 457 -29.67 -32.03 -27.60
N HIS A 458 -29.96 -30.74 -27.38
CA HIS A 458 -31.03 -30.07 -26.64
C HIS A 458 -32.34 -30.81 -26.31
N ARG A 459 -32.89 -30.47 -25.13
CA ARG A 459 -34.30 -30.07 -24.97
C ARG A 459 -34.51 -29.20 -23.72
N LYS A 460 -35.08 -28.01 -23.93
CA LYS A 460 -35.81 -27.21 -22.93
C LYS A 460 -37.26 -27.70 -22.98
N ASP A 461 -37.90 -27.98 -21.84
CA ASP A 461 -39.04 -27.21 -21.33
C ASP A 461 -39.80 -27.90 -20.16
N SER A 462 -40.40 -27.04 -19.32
CA SER A 462 -41.60 -27.20 -18.47
C SER A 462 -41.58 -27.96 -17.12
N ARG A 463 -41.63 -27.13 -16.06
CA ARG A 463 -42.59 -27.09 -14.92
C ARG A 463 -43.15 -28.41 -14.35
N HIS A 464 -42.83 -28.70 -13.08
CA HIS A 464 -43.71 -28.97 -11.90
C HIS A 464 -42.99 -29.83 -10.83
N HIS A 465 -43.14 -29.42 -9.56
CA HIS A 465 -42.71 -30.06 -8.30
C HIS A 465 -43.32 -31.48 -8.07
N PRO A 466 -43.26 -32.09 -6.86
CA PRO A 466 -42.13 -32.54 -6.02
C PRO A 466 -42.29 -34.03 -5.63
N TYR A 467 -41.22 -34.73 -5.23
CA TYR A 467 -41.16 -35.61 -4.04
C TYR A 467 -39.87 -36.42 -4.02
N ALA A 468 -39.34 -36.55 -2.81
CA ALA A 468 -38.27 -37.45 -2.44
C ALA A 468 -38.69 -38.93 -2.58
N ARG A 469 -37.71 -39.80 -2.84
CA ARG A 469 -37.60 -41.11 -2.18
C ARG A 469 -36.14 -41.50 -2.03
N ALA A 470 -35.79 -41.77 -0.78
CA ALA A 470 -34.60 -42.48 -0.34
C ALA A 470 -34.74 -43.99 -0.59
N VAL A 471 -33.78 -44.73 -0.02
CA VAL A 471 -33.78 -46.16 0.37
C VAL A 471 -33.10 -47.06 -0.67
N SER A 472 -32.17 -47.97 -0.37
CA SER A 472 -31.40 -48.35 0.83
C SER A 472 -30.47 -49.52 0.44
N GLY A 473 -29.57 -49.91 1.36
CA GLY A 473 -29.02 -51.27 1.45
C GLY A 473 -27.50 -51.26 1.49
N ASN A 474 -26.79 -51.07 2.61
CA ASN A 474 -26.92 -51.64 3.96
C ASN A 474 -26.52 -53.13 4.04
N LEU A 475 -25.48 -53.41 4.84
CA LEU A 475 -25.22 -54.57 5.72
C LEU A 475 -23.76 -54.36 6.22
N GLY A 476 -23.44 -54.15 7.50
CA GLY A 476 -24.02 -54.68 8.75
C GLY A 476 -22.97 -55.63 9.35
N VAL A 477 -22.49 -55.43 10.57
CA VAL A 477 -22.85 -56.17 11.83
C VAL A 477 -21.58 -56.07 12.71
N GLU A 478 -21.52 -55.88 14.03
CA GLU A 478 -22.45 -55.78 15.18
C GLU A 478 -21.68 -55.05 16.31
N GLY A 479 -22.29 -54.28 17.24
CA GLY A 479 -23.14 -54.74 18.36
C GLY A 479 -22.26 -54.71 19.64
N ASP A 480 -22.61 -54.14 20.78
CA ASP A 480 -23.89 -53.93 21.46
C ASP A 480 -23.66 -52.84 22.54
N GLY A 481 -24.56 -51.87 22.78
CA GLY A 481 -25.71 -51.98 23.68
C GLY A 481 -25.42 -51.15 24.97
N SER A 482 -26.28 -50.30 25.53
CA SER A 482 -27.73 -50.19 25.45
C SER A 482 -28.25 -48.88 26.09
N ALA A 483 -29.25 -48.29 25.43
CA ALA A 483 -30.50 -47.72 25.96
C ALA A 483 -30.48 -46.49 26.92
N GLN A 484 -30.92 -45.31 26.44
CA GLN A 484 -32.30 -44.73 26.52
C GLN A 484 -32.51 -43.89 27.80
N SER A 485 -33.25 -42.78 27.84
CA SER A 485 -33.92 -41.90 26.86
C SER A 485 -34.46 -40.67 27.62
N MET A 486 -34.42 -39.52 26.96
CA MET A 486 -35.38 -38.39 27.00
C MET A 486 -35.61 -37.48 28.25
N ARG A 487 -35.39 -36.18 27.96
CA ARG A 487 -36.33 -35.02 28.03
C ARG A 487 -36.25 -33.99 29.20
N THR A 488 -35.95 -32.76 28.77
CA THR A 488 -36.57 -31.44 29.09
C THR A 488 -36.43 -30.75 30.46
N LYS A 489 -35.82 -29.54 30.40
CA LYS A 489 -36.19 -28.23 31.00
C LYS A 489 -36.67 -28.17 32.47
N LEU A 490 -35.92 -27.47 33.34
CA LEU A 490 -36.27 -26.19 34.03
C LEU A 490 -35.43 -25.94 35.31
N LYS A 491 -34.96 -24.68 35.43
CA LYS A 491 -34.73 -23.81 36.61
C LYS A 491 -34.38 -24.36 38.02
N ASN A 492 -33.42 -23.62 38.60
CA ASN A 492 -33.27 -23.17 40.00
C ASN A 492 -32.62 -24.08 41.07
N ALA A 493 -31.54 -23.51 41.65
CA ALA A 493 -31.32 -23.26 43.08
C ALA A 493 -30.08 -23.91 43.75
N SER A 494 -29.20 -23.02 44.21
CA SER A 494 -28.64 -22.95 45.57
C SER A 494 -27.62 -23.98 46.07
N ARG A 495 -26.45 -23.46 46.50
CA ARG A 495 -25.68 -23.75 47.74
C ARG A 495 -24.49 -22.74 47.74
N ARG A 496 -24.37 -21.71 48.61
CA ARG A 496 -24.07 -21.67 50.07
C ARG A 496 -22.88 -22.59 50.41
N LEU A 497 -21.76 -22.21 51.04
CA LEU A 497 -21.27 -21.18 51.99
C LEU A 497 -19.70 -21.39 52.09
N PRO A 498 -18.88 -20.80 53.00
CA PRO A 498 -19.05 -19.64 53.90
C PRO A 498 -17.89 -18.62 53.86
N ASP A 499 -18.13 -17.53 54.60
CA ASP A 499 -17.24 -16.46 55.05
C ASP A 499 -16.64 -16.78 56.43
N HIS A 500 -15.46 -16.22 56.76
CA HIS A 500 -15.06 -15.70 58.09
C HIS A 500 -13.59 -15.19 58.13
N SER A 501 -13.43 -13.85 58.26
CA SER A 501 -12.67 -13.05 59.27
C SER A 501 -11.58 -13.74 60.14
N ASP A 502 -10.45 -13.17 60.58
CA ASP A 502 -9.98 -11.77 60.74
C ASP A 502 -8.48 -11.74 61.18
N ASN A 503 -7.88 -10.54 61.13
CA ASN A 503 -6.78 -9.98 61.96
C ASN A 503 -5.27 -10.07 61.59
N ASP A 504 -4.78 -8.94 61.04
CA ASP A 504 -4.00 -7.86 61.69
C ASP A 504 -2.44 -7.75 61.60
N SER A 505 -2.00 -6.48 61.51
CA SER A 505 -0.65 -5.85 61.56
C SER A 505 0.30 -6.03 60.34
N ASP A 506 1.01 -5.03 59.77
CA ASP A 506 1.54 -3.78 60.33
C ASP A 506 1.94 -2.72 59.24
N ARG A 507 1.43 -1.49 59.42
CA ARG A 507 2.11 -0.16 59.37
C ARG A 507 2.76 0.52 58.12
N ARG A 508 2.32 1.80 57.98
CA ARG A 508 2.89 3.09 57.46
C ARG A 508 2.61 3.44 55.98
N GLY A 509 2.00 4.57 55.61
CA GLY A 509 1.39 5.69 56.33
C GLY A 509 1.09 6.91 55.40
N VAL A 510 -0.04 7.59 55.64
CA VAL A 510 -0.37 9.03 55.43
C VAL A 510 -0.40 9.53 53.96
N ALA A 511 -1.47 10.13 53.39
CA ALA A 511 -2.31 11.24 53.87
C ALA A 511 -3.72 11.28 53.22
N SER A 512 -4.69 11.82 53.97
CA SER A 512 -6.03 12.30 53.56
C SER A 512 -5.94 13.77 53.05
N PRO A 513 -6.99 14.45 52.48
CA PRO A 513 -8.38 14.41 52.95
C PRO A 513 -9.54 14.61 51.92
N ARG A 514 -10.71 14.10 52.35
CA ARG A 514 -12.10 14.62 52.27
C ARG A 514 -12.57 15.56 51.12
N THR A 515 -13.70 15.11 50.56
CA THR A 515 -14.76 15.82 49.79
C THR A 515 -15.39 17.04 50.47
N PRO A 516 -16.07 17.90 49.68
CA PRO A 516 -17.57 17.95 49.64
C PRO A 516 -18.06 17.94 48.17
N GLY A 517 -19.23 17.46 47.73
CA GLY A 517 -20.55 17.36 48.33
C GLY A 517 -21.50 18.40 47.68
N ARG A 518 -22.20 18.07 46.57
CA ARG A 518 -23.64 18.36 46.29
C ARG A 518 -24.07 18.27 44.81
N SER A 519 -25.09 17.42 44.59
CA SER A 519 -26.27 17.49 43.70
C SER A 519 -26.27 18.26 42.37
N ALA A 520 -26.64 17.56 41.30
CA ALA A 520 -27.90 17.83 40.58
C ALA A 520 -28.29 16.60 39.72
N SER A 521 -29.52 16.14 39.95
CA SER A 521 -30.21 15.11 39.17
C SER A 521 -30.77 15.74 37.90
N HIS A 522 -30.52 15.19 36.72
CA HIS A 522 -31.53 15.16 35.65
C HIS A 522 -31.40 13.89 34.79
N ARG A 523 -32.57 13.28 34.63
CA ARG A 523 -32.92 12.00 34.02
C ARG A 523 -33.03 12.20 32.50
N SER A 524 -32.25 11.49 31.69
CA SER A 524 -32.46 11.43 30.24
C SER A 524 -33.12 10.13 29.84
N ILE A 525 -34.26 10.29 29.18
CA ILE A 525 -35.16 9.25 28.66
C ILE A 525 -34.58 8.71 27.34
N ASN A 526 -34.47 7.38 27.24
CA ASN A 526 -34.26 6.69 25.97
C ASN A 526 -35.54 6.76 25.14
N SER A 527 -35.43 7.29 23.92
CA SER A 527 -36.41 7.08 22.85
C SER A 527 -35.67 6.64 21.59
N SER A 528 -35.79 5.36 21.30
CA SER A 528 -35.48 4.74 20.01
C SER A 528 -36.49 5.18 18.96
N VAL A 529 -36.03 5.78 17.86
CA VAL A 529 -36.81 5.96 16.64
C VAL A 529 -36.04 5.30 15.50
N ALA A 530 -36.65 4.27 14.93
CA ALA A 530 -36.27 3.66 13.67
C ALA A 530 -36.73 4.57 12.54
N GLY A 531 -35.80 5.00 11.68
CA GLY A 531 -36.08 5.72 10.44
C GLY A 531 -35.29 5.08 9.31
N THR A 532 -36.01 4.51 8.36
CA THR A 532 -35.52 4.02 7.07
C THR A 532 -34.88 5.15 6.26
N PRO A 533 -33.69 4.98 5.66
CA PRO A 533 -33.18 5.98 4.71
C PRO A 533 -33.77 5.71 3.32
N ASN A 534 -34.57 6.66 2.83
CA ASN A 534 -34.88 6.80 1.41
C ASN A 534 -33.59 7.22 0.68
N ILE A 535 -33.26 6.48 -0.36
CA ILE A 535 -32.17 6.75 -1.30
C ILE A 535 -32.62 7.92 -2.17
N HIS A 536 -31.95 9.07 -2.03
CA HIS A 536 -32.01 10.17 -3.00
C HIS A 536 -30.66 10.20 -3.72
N GLU A 537 -30.67 9.88 -5.02
CA GLU A 537 -29.55 10.03 -5.93
C GLU A 537 -29.40 11.52 -6.28
N ASP A 538 -28.41 12.20 -5.68
CA ASP A 538 -27.97 13.51 -6.17
C ASP A 538 -26.71 13.32 -7.03
N VAL A 539 -26.95 13.36 -8.34
CA VAL A 539 -25.93 13.40 -9.39
C VAL A 539 -25.36 14.82 -9.46
N GLU A 540 -24.20 15.06 -8.83
CA GLU A 540 -23.47 16.31 -9.01
C GLU A 540 -22.48 16.20 -10.18
N ASN A 541 -22.83 16.90 -11.26
CA ASN A 541 -22.05 17.10 -12.48
C ASN A 541 -20.84 18.02 -12.21
N TRP A 542 -19.64 17.46 -12.13
CA TRP A 542 -18.40 18.24 -12.08
C TRP A 542 -17.96 18.62 -13.49
N VAL A 543 -18.18 19.88 -13.87
CA VAL A 543 -17.80 20.45 -15.17
C VAL A 543 -16.30 20.77 -15.21
N GLU A 544 -15.60 20.21 -16.21
CA GLU A 544 -14.21 20.49 -16.53
C GLU A 544 -14.02 21.93 -17.06
N GLY A 545 -13.37 22.79 -16.27
CA GLY A 545 -12.90 24.10 -16.71
C GLY A 545 -11.47 24.04 -17.26
N VAL A 546 -11.32 23.74 -18.55
CA VAL A 546 -10.04 23.88 -19.27
C VAL A 546 -9.92 25.29 -19.83
N ASN A 547 -9.13 26.15 -19.18
CA ASN A 547 -8.78 27.47 -19.71
C ASN A 547 -7.79 27.34 -20.89
N LYS A 548 -8.30 27.42 -22.12
CA LYS A 548 -7.50 27.69 -23.32
C LYS A 548 -7.28 29.20 -23.48
N ILE A 549 -6.01 29.60 -23.45
CA ILE A 549 -5.53 30.96 -23.72
C ILE A 549 -5.86 31.33 -25.18
N LYS A 550 -6.58 32.42 -25.39
CA LYS A 550 -6.73 33.11 -26.69
C LYS A 550 -5.91 34.40 -26.69
N SER A 551 -5.07 34.55 -27.71
CA SER A 551 -4.29 35.74 -28.05
C SER A 551 -5.19 36.95 -28.39
N PRO A 552 -4.81 38.20 -28.06
CA PRO A 552 -5.66 39.36 -28.31
C PRO A 552 -5.55 39.87 -29.76
N SER A 553 -6.71 40.11 -30.36
CA SER A 553 -6.90 40.85 -31.60
C SER A 553 -6.75 42.35 -31.39
N THR A 554 -5.97 42.98 -32.27
CA THR A 554 -5.79 44.43 -32.43
C THR A 554 -7.10 45.15 -32.77
N SER A 555 -7.50 46.15 -31.97
CA SER A 555 -8.52 47.13 -32.31
C SER A 555 -7.91 48.54 -32.40
N LYS A 556 -8.16 49.19 -33.54
CA LYS A 556 -7.87 50.60 -33.82
C LYS A 556 -8.86 51.48 -33.06
N SER A 557 -8.36 52.56 -32.47
CA SER A 557 -9.12 53.79 -32.19
C SER A 557 -8.15 54.95 -32.17
N GLY A 558 -8.17 55.75 -33.22
CA GLY A 558 -7.47 57.03 -33.32
C GLY A 558 -8.47 58.09 -33.73
N SER A 559 -8.69 59.06 -32.85
CA SER A 559 -9.34 60.34 -33.15
C SER A 559 -8.55 61.42 -32.41
N GLY A 560 -8.04 62.40 -33.16
CA GLY A 560 -7.22 63.50 -32.64
C GLY A 560 -8.01 64.77 -32.32
N VAL A 561 -7.24 65.86 -32.13
CA VAL A 561 -7.61 67.30 -32.12
C VAL A 561 -8.15 67.77 -30.75
N LEU A 562 -7.70 68.82 -30.03
CA LEU A 562 -6.76 69.95 -30.18
C LEU A 562 -6.50 70.55 -28.78
N GLY A 563 -5.41 71.32 -28.57
CA GLY A 563 -5.34 72.30 -27.46
C GLY A 563 -3.95 72.67 -26.96
N VAL A 564 -3.27 73.58 -27.66
CA VAL A 564 -2.02 74.25 -27.24
C VAL A 564 -2.35 75.47 -26.37
N SER A 565 -1.67 75.69 -25.24
CA SER A 565 -1.09 77.00 -24.89
C SER A 565 -0.19 77.00 -23.62
N LYS A 566 1.05 77.49 -23.84
CA LYS A 566 1.89 78.42 -23.02
C LYS A 566 2.23 78.04 -21.57
N SER A 567 3.47 77.69 -21.22
CA SER A 567 4.74 78.45 -21.14
C SER A 567 4.92 79.28 -19.85
N THR A 568 6.18 79.30 -19.36
CA THR A 568 6.81 80.02 -18.22
C THR A 568 6.51 79.45 -16.83
N GLN A 569 7.47 79.05 -15.98
CA GLN A 569 8.92 79.28 -15.87
C GLN A 569 9.70 77.98 -15.68
#